data_AF-A0A7V4GBW6-F1
#
_entry.id   AF-A0A7V4GBW6-F1
#
_cell.length_a   1.000
_cell.length_b   1.000
_cell.length_c   1.000
_cell.angle_alpha   90.00
_cell.angle_beta   90.00
_cell.angle_gamma   90.00
#
_symmetry.space_group_name_H-M   'P 1'
#
loop_
_entity.id
_entity.type
_entity.pdbx_description
1 polymer ?
#
loop_
_entity_poly.entity_id
_entity_poly.type
_entity_poly.pdbx_seq_one_letter_code
_entity_poly.pdbx_strand_id
1 'polypeptide(L)'
;MVGRRIIPLTTLLTVWVGGPGLTPAAAQTQIKPYMLLIFDNSGSMSGTPLTQAKNAVTNVVSATGDLIFGLERFTCTSTTCGSCGSGVCNATAASGQILVPVQDDLQNRLLLWVNNICVGADTGTDPELHATTMTPLQGSLLAARDYYAAGGTWLGSTYSSPIATDPYRGCRPYNVVLLTDGDETCSGTPASGATALRTTQVTSLSCTTVANCCPAGTCRTSGPGTPSCVSGRCQYDIYTWVIGFRTAVPYATLEAIATAGNTDCPGGYRACYAADEAGLSAALSDIVAGSLLIEVCNNIDDDCDGLIDEGFTKYCNRPSNPTQNLCTDPGETLCDGIDNNCDGRTDEGLRNLCGTCGPAPTEICDLIDNDCDTLTDEGGVCTPGCTPTAEICNNRDDDCDTMIDDGVTRPCGSSIGECRPGTQTCTAGVWGPCAGSVGPATETCDNRDNDCD
;
A
#
# COMPACT_ATOMS: atom_id res chain seq x y z
N MET A 1 -19.14 14.29 -10.47
CA MET A 1 -17.71 14.66 -10.40
C MET A 1 -16.99 13.48 -9.80
N VAL A 2 -15.98 13.01 -10.54
CA VAL A 2 -15.04 11.87 -10.32
C VAL A 2 -15.66 10.55 -9.84
N GLY A 3 -16.13 9.73 -10.80
CA GLY A 3 -16.41 8.32 -10.57
C GLY A 3 -15.11 7.52 -10.50
N ARG A 4 -14.81 6.92 -9.34
CA ARG A 4 -13.73 5.95 -9.17
C ARG A 4 -14.20 4.62 -9.76
N ARG A 5 -13.57 4.19 -10.86
CA ARG A 5 -13.77 2.86 -11.45
C ARG A 5 -13.22 1.81 -10.48
N ILE A 6 -14.06 0.83 -10.13
CA ILE A 6 -13.67 -0.41 -9.48
C ILE A 6 -12.79 -1.17 -10.48
N ILE A 7 -11.53 -1.43 -10.10
CA ILE A 7 -10.60 -2.24 -10.90
C ILE A 7 -10.71 -3.68 -10.38
N PRO A 8 -11.06 -4.67 -11.20
CA PRO A 8 -11.04 -6.08 -10.78
C PRO A 8 -9.61 -6.54 -10.51
N LEU A 9 -9.42 -7.32 -9.43
CA LEU A 9 -8.12 -7.80 -8.92
C LEU A 9 -7.25 -8.52 -9.97
N THR A 10 -7.81 -8.94 -11.10
CA THR A 10 -7.06 -9.62 -12.18
C THR A 10 -6.29 -8.68 -13.11
N THR A 11 -6.33 -7.35 -12.92
CA THR A 11 -5.81 -6.38 -13.92
C THR A 11 -4.64 -5.52 -13.44
N LEU A 12 -4.06 -5.79 -12.26
CA LEU A 12 -2.95 -5.01 -11.72
C LEU A 12 -1.56 -5.47 -12.18
N LEU A 13 -1.47 -6.52 -13.00
CA LEU A 13 -0.19 -7.13 -13.37
C LEU A 13 0.11 -7.08 -14.87
N THR A 14 0.07 -5.90 -15.51
CA THR A 14 0.81 -5.68 -16.79
C THR A 14 0.81 -4.21 -17.24
N VAL A 15 1.65 -3.36 -16.65
CA VAL A 15 2.18 -2.14 -17.32
C VAL A 15 3.60 -1.82 -16.81
N TRP A 16 4.61 -2.19 -17.63
CA TRP A 16 5.96 -1.61 -17.89
C TRP A 16 6.79 -0.98 -16.73
N VAL A 17 8.08 -1.29 -16.54
CA VAL A 17 9.22 -1.00 -17.45
C VAL A 17 10.34 -2.05 -17.35
N GLY A 18 10.94 -2.41 -18.50
CA GLY A 18 12.10 -3.29 -18.57
C GLY A 18 13.41 -2.66 -18.13
N GLY A 19 14.16 -3.43 -17.33
CA GLY A 19 15.61 -3.34 -17.12
C GLY A 19 16.14 -4.78 -16.96
N PRO A 20 17.35 -5.12 -17.44
CA PRO A 20 17.84 -6.49 -17.37
C PRO A 20 18.29 -6.78 -15.94
N GLY A 21 17.54 -7.59 -15.20
CA GLY A 21 18.00 -8.14 -13.92
C GLY A 21 16.96 -8.44 -12.86
N LEU A 22 15.74 -7.92 -12.97
CA LEU A 22 14.72 -8.17 -11.95
C LEU A 22 13.89 -9.40 -12.34
N THR A 23 14.09 -10.49 -11.61
CA THR A 23 13.18 -11.64 -11.60
C THR A 23 11.76 -11.14 -11.31
N PRO A 24 10.71 -11.69 -11.94
CA PRO A 24 9.34 -11.39 -11.55
C PRO A 24 9.20 -11.64 -10.05
N ALA A 25 8.65 -10.67 -9.31
CA ALA A 25 8.26 -10.90 -7.93
C ALA A 25 7.40 -12.16 -7.87
N ALA A 26 7.76 -13.11 -7.00
CA ALA A 26 6.93 -14.28 -6.77
C ALA A 26 5.52 -13.79 -6.40
N ALA A 27 4.49 -14.37 -7.03
CA ALA A 27 3.12 -14.05 -6.66
C ALA A 27 2.90 -14.50 -5.22
N GLN A 28 2.54 -13.56 -4.33
CA GLN A 28 2.25 -13.82 -2.92
C GLN A 28 1.19 -14.92 -2.79
N THR A 29 1.44 -15.90 -1.93
CA THR A 29 0.44 -16.93 -1.63
C THR A 29 -0.55 -16.36 -0.61
N GLN A 30 -1.53 -15.59 -1.09
CA GLN A 30 -2.43 -14.85 -0.22
C GLN A 30 -3.27 -15.77 0.69
N ILE A 31 -2.98 -15.75 2.01
CA ILE A 31 -3.82 -16.38 3.02
C ILE A 31 -5.13 -15.59 3.15
N LYS A 32 -6.21 -16.16 2.62
CA LYS A 32 -7.55 -15.52 2.62
C LYS A 32 -8.11 -15.32 4.04
N PRO A 33 -8.70 -14.19 4.41
CA PRO A 33 -9.43 -14.06 5.67
C PRO A 33 -10.64 -15.00 5.72
N TYR A 34 -10.97 -15.44 6.93
CA TYR A 34 -12.26 -16.09 7.22
C TYR A 34 -13.26 -15.03 7.66
N MET A 35 -14.41 -14.97 6.98
CA MET A 35 -15.43 -13.94 7.21
C MET A 35 -16.76 -14.60 7.60
N LEU A 36 -17.14 -14.57 8.87
CA LEU A 36 -18.48 -14.97 9.29
C LEU A 36 -19.41 -13.74 9.29
N LEU A 37 -20.37 -13.70 8.39
CA LEU A 37 -21.38 -12.63 8.36
C LEU A 37 -22.52 -12.97 9.31
N ILE A 38 -22.75 -12.16 10.33
CA ILE A 38 -23.93 -12.26 11.21
C ILE A 38 -24.95 -11.24 10.74
N PHE A 39 -26.08 -11.73 10.26
CA PHE A 39 -27.21 -10.91 9.85
C PHE A 39 -28.18 -10.67 11.01
N ASP A 40 -28.37 -9.40 11.33
CA ASP A 40 -29.55 -8.97 12.07
C ASP A 40 -30.78 -9.14 11.20
N ASN A 41 -31.48 -10.23 11.49
CA ASN A 41 -32.76 -10.52 10.90
C ASN A 41 -33.89 -10.16 11.88
N SER A 42 -33.73 -9.27 12.84
CA SER A 42 -34.78 -8.91 13.80
C SER A 42 -35.95 -8.13 13.15
N GLY A 43 -36.95 -7.80 13.98
CA GLY A 43 -38.14 -7.11 13.52
C GLY A 43 -37.86 -5.68 13.07
N SER A 44 -36.89 -5.02 13.69
CA SER A 44 -36.48 -3.65 13.35
C SER A 44 -35.76 -3.59 11.99
N MET A 45 -35.08 -4.67 11.62
CA MET A 45 -34.47 -4.82 10.30
C MET A 45 -35.44 -5.30 9.21
N SER A 46 -36.70 -5.61 9.51
CA SER A 46 -37.63 -6.22 8.55
C SER A 46 -38.02 -5.32 7.35
N GLY A 47 -38.35 -5.95 6.21
CA GLY A 47 -38.79 -5.25 5.00
C GLY A 47 -37.63 -4.67 4.19
N THR A 48 -37.69 -3.38 3.85
CA THR A 48 -36.68 -2.73 2.98
C THR A 48 -35.26 -2.79 3.54
N PRO A 49 -35.01 -2.55 4.84
CA PRO A 49 -33.66 -2.66 5.39
C PRO A 49 -33.06 -4.06 5.18
N LEU A 50 -33.81 -5.13 5.46
CA LEU A 50 -33.35 -6.50 5.25
C LEU A 50 -33.05 -6.81 3.77
N THR A 51 -33.91 -6.36 2.85
CA THR A 51 -33.68 -6.54 1.41
C THR A 51 -32.40 -5.83 0.96
N GLN A 52 -32.18 -4.59 1.41
CA GLN A 52 -30.95 -3.87 1.09
C GLN A 52 -29.71 -4.52 1.70
N ALA A 53 -29.82 -5.05 2.93
CA ALA A 53 -28.75 -5.79 3.57
C ALA A 53 -28.33 -7.02 2.75
N LYS A 54 -29.31 -7.81 2.28
CA LYS A 54 -29.09 -8.98 1.43
C LYS A 54 -28.46 -8.63 0.09
N ASN A 55 -28.97 -7.59 -0.57
CA ASN A 55 -28.42 -7.11 -1.83
C ASN A 55 -26.98 -6.63 -1.66
N ALA A 56 -26.69 -5.89 -0.59
CA ALA A 56 -25.35 -5.40 -0.33
C ALA A 56 -24.34 -6.55 -0.16
N VAL A 57 -24.73 -7.60 0.58
CA VAL A 57 -23.91 -8.81 0.72
C VAL A 57 -23.79 -9.55 -0.61
N THR A 58 -24.87 -9.67 -1.38
CA THR A 58 -24.82 -10.27 -2.73
C THR A 58 -23.80 -9.55 -3.61
N ASN A 59 -23.81 -8.22 -3.62
CA ASN A 59 -22.89 -7.40 -4.41
C ASN A 59 -21.43 -7.63 -4.00
N VAL A 60 -21.13 -7.64 -2.70
CA VAL A 60 -19.75 -7.80 -2.23
C VAL A 60 -19.26 -9.23 -2.37
N VAL A 61 -20.07 -10.20 -1.96
CA VAL A 61 -19.69 -11.62 -2.02
C VAL A 61 -19.49 -12.05 -3.47
N SER A 62 -20.36 -11.67 -4.41
CA SER A 62 -20.18 -11.98 -5.83
C SER A 62 -18.98 -11.28 -6.48
N ALA A 63 -18.58 -10.11 -5.97
CA ALA A 63 -17.46 -9.32 -6.52
C ALA A 63 -16.11 -9.70 -5.94
N THR A 64 -16.07 -10.20 -4.70
CA THR A 64 -14.82 -10.48 -3.96
C THR A 64 -14.15 -11.81 -4.37
N GLY A 65 -14.77 -12.58 -5.27
CA GLY A 65 -14.16 -13.76 -5.87
C GLY A 65 -13.96 -14.86 -4.84
N ASP A 66 -12.71 -15.28 -4.63
CA ASP A 66 -12.33 -16.52 -3.94
C ASP A 66 -12.19 -16.37 -2.40
N LEU A 67 -12.89 -15.42 -1.79
CA LEU A 67 -12.88 -15.24 -0.33
C LEU A 67 -13.82 -16.22 0.40
N ILE A 68 -13.49 -16.51 1.66
CA ILE A 68 -14.14 -17.53 2.46
C ILE A 68 -15.17 -16.89 3.38
N PHE A 69 -16.45 -17.04 3.02
CA PHE A 69 -17.58 -16.51 3.77
C PHE A 69 -18.39 -17.62 4.46
N GLY A 70 -18.78 -17.36 5.70
CA GLY A 70 -19.85 -18.05 6.40
C GLY A 70 -21.04 -17.11 6.62
N LEU A 71 -22.18 -17.69 6.95
CA LEU A 71 -23.41 -16.95 7.23
C LEU A 71 -24.05 -17.45 8.53
N GLU A 72 -24.36 -16.52 9.40
CA GLU A 72 -25.14 -16.69 10.61
C GLU A 72 -26.35 -15.74 10.58
N ARG A 73 -27.46 -16.20 11.16
CA ARG A 73 -28.61 -15.37 11.51
C ARG A 73 -28.96 -15.53 12.99
N PHE A 74 -29.85 -14.69 13.51
CA PHE A 74 -30.43 -14.96 14.83
C PHE A 74 -31.39 -16.16 14.78
N THR A 75 -31.54 -16.82 15.92
CA THR A 75 -32.29 -18.07 16.02
C THR A 75 -33.72 -17.93 15.50
N CYS A 76 -34.07 -18.84 14.58
CA CYS A 76 -35.43 -19.07 14.12
C CYS A 76 -36.01 -20.35 14.73
N THR A 77 -37.30 -20.31 15.06
CA THR A 77 -38.07 -21.49 15.52
C THR A 77 -38.87 -22.13 14.39
N SER A 78 -39.02 -21.45 13.26
CA SER A 78 -39.60 -21.98 12.03
C SER A 78 -38.52 -22.12 10.97
N THR A 79 -38.58 -23.20 10.20
CA THR A 79 -37.76 -23.46 9.01
C THR A 79 -38.54 -23.30 7.71
N THR A 80 -39.77 -22.80 7.79
CA THR A 80 -40.63 -22.58 6.62
C THR A 80 -40.21 -21.30 5.93
N CYS A 81 -40.02 -21.35 4.60
CA CYS A 81 -39.68 -20.15 3.86
C CYS A 81 -40.80 -19.10 4.00
N GLY A 82 -40.40 -17.86 4.28
CA GLY A 82 -41.27 -16.73 4.60
C GLY A 82 -41.53 -16.54 6.10
N SER A 83 -41.05 -17.42 6.98
CA SER A 83 -41.26 -17.30 8.43
C SER A 83 -40.13 -17.88 9.28
N CYS A 84 -39.50 -17.01 10.07
CA CYS A 84 -38.50 -17.39 11.08
C CYS A 84 -39.12 -17.76 12.45
N GLY A 85 -40.43 -17.54 12.64
CA GLY A 85 -41.07 -17.69 13.95
C GLY A 85 -40.56 -16.68 14.99
N SER A 86 -40.76 -16.97 16.28
CA SER A 86 -40.22 -16.14 17.37
C SER A 86 -38.81 -16.60 17.74
N GLY A 87 -37.89 -15.67 17.94
CA GLY A 87 -36.53 -15.96 18.37
C GLY A 87 -36.45 -16.42 19.83
N VAL A 88 -35.37 -17.14 20.18
CA VAL A 88 -35.01 -17.45 21.57
C VAL A 88 -34.14 -16.31 22.09
N CYS A 89 -34.49 -15.80 23.27
CA CYS A 89 -33.89 -14.61 23.85
C CYS A 89 -33.36 -14.97 25.24
N ASN A 90 -32.04 -15.12 25.35
CA ASN A 90 -31.37 -15.42 26.61
C ASN A 90 -30.01 -14.74 26.65
N ALA A 91 -29.83 -13.81 27.60
CA ALA A 91 -28.62 -13.02 27.78
C ALA A 91 -27.34 -13.85 28.00
N THR A 92 -27.44 -15.14 28.33
CA THR A 92 -26.28 -16.01 28.60
C THR A 92 -26.16 -17.20 27.65
N ALA A 93 -27.11 -17.41 26.73
CA ALA A 93 -27.07 -18.55 25.81
C ALA A 93 -26.80 -18.12 24.36
N ALA A 94 -26.06 -18.98 23.65
CA ALA A 94 -25.89 -18.89 22.21
C ALA A 94 -27.27 -18.83 21.54
N SER A 95 -27.52 -17.74 20.82
CA SER A 95 -28.81 -17.42 20.20
C SER A 95 -28.68 -17.15 18.70
N GLY A 96 -27.58 -17.61 18.09
CA GLY A 96 -27.32 -17.60 16.65
C GLY A 96 -27.47 -18.97 15.99
N GLN A 97 -27.73 -18.96 14.67
CA GLN A 97 -27.80 -20.15 13.82
C GLN A 97 -26.84 -20.02 12.65
N ILE A 98 -25.84 -20.92 12.59
CA ILE A 98 -24.93 -21.03 11.44
C ILE A 98 -25.69 -21.67 10.28
N LEU A 99 -25.81 -20.94 9.17
CA LEU A 99 -26.49 -21.35 7.93
C LEU A 99 -25.50 -21.85 6.89
N VAL A 100 -24.36 -21.16 6.81
CA VAL A 100 -23.24 -21.51 5.93
C VAL A 100 -21.97 -21.54 6.77
N PRO A 101 -21.26 -22.68 6.86
CA PRO A 101 -20.01 -22.73 7.58
C PRO A 101 -18.96 -21.94 6.80
N VAL A 102 -18.00 -21.38 7.52
CA VAL A 102 -16.81 -20.74 6.97
C VAL A 102 -15.93 -21.83 6.37
N GLN A 103 -16.03 -22.00 5.05
CA GLN A 103 -15.32 -23.02 4.27
C GLN A 103 -15.17 -22.55 2.82
N ASP A 104 -14.06 -22.92 2.18
CA ASP A 104 -13.84 -22.68 0.74
C ASP A 104 -15.01 -23.22 -0.11
N ASP A 105 -15.20 -22.61 -1.28
CA ASP A 105 -16.18 -23.01 -2.30
C ASP A 105 -17.66 -23.01 -1.89
N LEU A 106 -18.02 -22.43 -0.74
CA LEU A 106 -19.42 -22.32 -0.28
C LEU A 106 -20.10 -20.99 -0.60
N GLN A 107 -19.44 -20.11 -1.36
CA GLN A 107 -19.96 -18.80 -1.74
C GLN A 107 -21.35 -18.87 -2.38
N ASN A 108 -21.53 -19.76 -3.36
CA ASN A 108 -22.82 -19.93 -4.04
C ASN A 108 -23.93 -20.33 -3.05
N ARG A 109 -23.59 -21.07 -2.00
CA ARG A 109 -24.55 -21.50 -0.98
C ARG A 109 -24.99 -20.32 -0.09
N LEU A 110 -24.09 -19.39 0.19
CA LEU A 110 -24.42 -18.14 0.88
C LEU A 110 -25.33 -17.26 0.01
N LEU A 111 -25.01 -17.12 -1.28
CA LEU A 111 -25.79 -16.30 -2.20
C LEU A 111 -27.26 -16.75 -2.33
N LEU A 112 -27.55 -18.05 -2.18
CA LEU A 112 -28.93 -18.54 -2.14
C LEU A 112 -29.72 -17.93 -0.96
N TRP A 113 -29.12 -17.84 0.23
CA TRP A 113 -29.79 -17.29 1.42
C TRP A 113 -30.15 -15.81 1.35
N VAL A 114 -29.56 -15.06 0.40
CA VAL A 114 -29.68 -13.61 0.29
C VAL A 114 -30.17 -13.16 -1.09
N ASN A 115 -30.69 -14.08 -1.89
CA ASN A 115 -31.14 -13.79 -3.26
C ASN A 115 -32.55 -13.15 -3.32
N ASN A 116 -33.24 -13.00 -2.19
CA ASN A 116 -34.63 -12.53 -2.09
C ASN A 116 -35.65 -13.45 -2.77
N ILE A 117 -35.28 -14.71 -3.02
CA ILE A 117 -36.12 -15.73 -3.67
C ILE A 117 -36.43 -16.80 -2.63
N CYS A 118 -37.71 -16.91 -2.28
CA CYS A 118 -38.17 -17.84 -1.26
C CYS A 118 -38.78 -19.10 -1.89
N VAL A 119 -38.01 -20.19 -1.96
CA VAL A 119 -38.46 -21.47 -2.53
C VAL A 119 -38.20 -22.63 -1.56
N GLY A 120 -39.20 -22.93 -0.73
CA GLY A 120 -39.23 -24.18 0.06
C GLY A 120 -39.04 -23.98 1.56
N ALA A 121 -38.01 -24.59 2.14
CA ALA A 121 -37.69 -24.54 3.57
C ALA A 121 -36.20 -24.23 3.75
N ASP A 122 -35.78 -23.86 4.96
CA ASP A 122 -34.39 -23.55 5.30
C ASP A 122 -33.40 -24.69 5.04
N THR A 123 -33.88 -25.94 4.99
CA THR A 123 -33.09 -27.13 4.64
C THR A 123 -33.27 -27.54 3.17
N GLY A 124 -33.94 -26.70 2.37
CA GLY A 124 -34.20 -26.90 0.96
C GLY A 124 -33.02 -26.50 0.07
N THR A 125 -33.23 -26.56 -1.24
CA THR A 125 -32.21 -26.25 -2.25
C THR A 125 -32.01 -24.74 -2.49
N ASP A 126 -32.97 -23.91 -2.08
CA ASP A 126 -32.94 -22.45 -2.26
C ASP A 126 -33.58 -21.79 -1.01
N PRO A 127 -32.85 -21.82 0.13
CA PRO A 127 -33.31 -21.21 1.37
C PRO A 127 -33.19 -19.70 1.30
N GLU A 128 -33.94 -18.97 2.13
CA GLU A 128 -33.93 -17.51 2.13
C GLU A 128 -33.94 -16.97 3.57
N LEU A 129 -33.22 -15.87 3.80
CA LEU A 129 -33.14 -15.26 5.12
C LEU A 129 -34.40 -14.45 5.41
N HIS A 130 -35.01 -14.62 6.59
CA HIS A 130 -36.27 -13.96 6.94
C HIS A 130 -36.18 -13.24 8.27
N ALA A 131 -37.03 -12.21 8.42
CA ALA A 131 -37.12 -11.47 9.66
C ALA A 131 -37.69 -12.33 10.81
N THR A 132 -37.18 -12.11 12.02
CA THR A 132 -37.56 -12.61 13.33
C THR A 132 -38.07 -11.43 14.18
N THR A 133 -38.36 -11.68 15.46
CA THR A 133 -38.93 -10.67 16.36
C THR A 133 -37.91 -9.98 17.26
N MET A 134 -36.86 -10.69 17.70
CA MET A 134 -35.93 -10.23 18.72
C MET A 134 -34.52 -10.06 18.16
N THR A 135 -33.71 -9.25 18.82
CA THR A 135 -32.33 -8.90 18.47
C THR A 135 -31.37 -9.37 19.58
N PRO A 136 -30.92 -10.65 19.59
CA PRO A 136 -30.00 -11.20 20.59
C PRO A 136 -28.52 -11.03 20.18
N LEU A 137 -28.04 -9.79 20.07
CA LEU A 137 -26.67 -9.46 19.62
C LEU A 137 -25.57 -10.16 20.45
N GLN A 138 -25.67 -10.18 21.78
CA GLN A 138 -24.70 -10.91 22.61
C GLN A 138 -24.79 -12.42 22.33
N GLY A 139 -26.00 -12.95 22.23
CA GLY A 139 -26.24 -14.38 22.02
C GLY A 139 -25.74 -14.87 20.66
N SER A 140 -25.85 -14.05 19.61
CA SER A 140 -25.28 -14.37 18.29
C SER A 140 -23.76 -14.37 18.32
N LEU A 141 -23.13 -13.35 18.93
CA LEU A 141 -21.67 -13.32 19.09
C LEU A 141 -21.13 -14.52 19.90
N LEU A 142 -21.88 -14.98 20.92
CA LEU A 142 -21.54 -16.20 21.65
C LEU A 142 -21.72 -17.47 20.81
N ALA A 143 -22.72 -17.52 19.92
CA ALA A 143 -22.91 -18.63 18.98
C ALA A 143 -21.76 -18.71 17.96
N ALA A 144 -21.35 -17.57 17.41
CA ALA A 144 -20.15 -17.47 16.57
C ALA A 144 -18.90 -17.97 17.33
N ARG A 145 -18.72 -17.56 18.59
CA ARG A 145 -17.61 -18.03 19.44
C ARG A 145 -17.64 -19.54 19.62
N ASP A 146 -18.81 -20.12 19.91
CA ASP A 146 -18.97 -21.58 20.07
C ASP A 146 -18.66 -22.32 18.76
N TYR A 147 -19.13 -21.79 17.63
CA TYR A 147 -18.82 -22.29 16.30
C TYR A 147 -17.31 -22.30 16.01
N TYR A 148 -16.62 -21.18 16.24
CA TYR A 148 -15.17 -21.10 16.08
C TYR A 148 -14.41 -21.99 17.08
N ALA A 149 -14.90 -22.15 18.32
CA ALA A 149 -14.23 -22.92 19.38
C ALA A 149 -14.37 -24.45 19.26
N ALA A 150 -15.54 -24.94 18.84
CA ALA A 150 -15.86 -26.37 18.87
C ALA A 150 -16.67 -26.84 17.66
N GLY A 151 -17.28 -25.93 16.90
CA GLY A 151 -18.33 -26.28 15.96
C GLY A 151 -19.65 -26.51 16.68
N GLY A 152 -20.61 -27.14 16.00
CA GLY A 152 -21.94 -27.38 16.56
C GLY A 152 -22.91 -27.91 15.53
N THR A 153 -24.18 -28.07 15.93
CA THR A 153 -25.24 -28.56 15.07
C THR A 153 -26.33 -27.49 14.93
N TRP A 154 -26.59 -27.07 13.69
CA TRP A 154 -27.63 -26.11 13.34
C TRP A 154 -28.42 -26.63 12.15
N LEU A 155 -29.75 -26.48 12.18
CA LEU A 155 -30.65 -26.93 11.11
C LEU A 155 -30.42 -28.40 10.69
N GLY A 156 -30.08 -29.27 11.66
CA GLY A 156 -29.79 -30.69 11.41
C GLY A 156 -28.42 -30.98 10.76
N SER A 157 -27.63 -29.94 10.46
CA SER A 157 -26.26 -30.06 9.94
C SER A 157 -25.25 -29.87 11.05
N THR A 158 -24.24 -30.73 11.11
CA THR A 158 -23.11 -30.60 12.06
C THR A 158 -21.92 -30.00 11.35
N TYR A 159 -21.38 -28.92 11.91
CA TYR A 159 -20.18 -28.25 11.44
C TYR A 159 -19.07 -28.39 12.46
N SER A 160 -17.86 -28.69 12.01
CA SER A 160 -16.66 -28.63 12.83
C SER A 160 -16.21 -27.19 13.04
N SER A 161 -15.39 -26.95 14.07
CA SER A 161 -14.69 -25.69 14.22
C SER A 161 -13.85 -25.39 12.96
N PRO A 162 -14.01 -24.21 12.33
CA PRO A 162 -13.19 -23.81 11.20
C PRO A 162 -11.72 -23.64 11.61
N ILE A 163 -11.43 -23.13 12.82
CA ILE A 163 -10.05 -23.01 13.32
C ILE A 163 -9.42 -24.39 13.54
N ALA A 164 -10.17 -25.34 14.12
CA ALA A 164 -9.67 -26.70 14.38
C ALA A 164 -9.26 -27.45 13.11
N THR A 165 -9.79 -27.07 11.95
CA THR A 165 -9.50 -27.70 10.66
C THR A 165 -8.60 -26.85 9.74
N ASP A 166 -8.36 -25.59 10.09
CA ASP A 166 -7.57 -24.66 9.27
C ASP A 166 -6.06 -24.97 9.33
N PRO A 167 -5.41 -25.27 8.18
CA PRO A 167 -3.97 -25.49 8.12
C PRO A 167 -3.15 -24.21 8.33
N TYR A 168 -3.75 -23.03 8.19
CA TYR A 168 -3.11 -21.72 8.31
C TYR A 168 -3.49 -20.98 9.60
N ARG A 169 -4.10 -21.67 10.58
CA ARG A 169 -4.62 -21.05 11.81
C ARG A 169 -3.63 -20.26 12.66
N GLY A 170 -2.33 -20.50 12.47
CA GLY A 170 -1.29 -19.71 13.13
C GLY A 170 -1.20 -18.26 12.64
N CYS A 171 -1.84 -17.94 11.52
CA CYS A 171 -1.73 -16.64 10.87
C CYS A 171 -3.02 -16.10 10.28
N ARG A 172 -3.93 -16.99 9.83
CA ARG A 172 -5.16 -16.58 9.16
C ARG A 172 -6.00 -15.64 10.04
N PRO A 173 -6.40 -14.47 9.54
CA PRO A 173 -7.30 -13.59 10.26
C PRO A 173 -8.72 -14.17 10.27
N TYR A 174 -9.27 -14.32 11.47
CA TYR A 174 -10.65 -14.73 11.70
C TYR A 174 -11.50 -13.51 12.00
N ASN A 175 -12.56 -13.31 11.23
CA ASN A 175 -13.44 -12.16 11.34
C ASN A 175 -14.89 -12.59 11.52
N VAL A 176 -15.60 -11.81 12.33
CA VAL A 176 -17.05 -11.78 12.44
C VAL A 176 -17.49 -10.38 12.01
N VAL A 177 -18.44 -10.29 11.09
CA VAL A 177 -19.05 -9.03 10.67
C VAL A 177 -20.50 -9.03 11.09
N LEU A 178 -20.83 -8.23 12.11
CA LEU A 178 -22.19 -8.06 12.61
C LEU A 178 -22.86 -6.90 11.86
N LEU A 179 -23.89 -7.21 11.08
CA LEU A 179 -24.74 -6.21 10.44
C LEU A 179 -26.02 -6.05 11.27
N THR A 180 -26.27 -4.85 11.80
CA THR A 180 -27.42 -4.59 12.70
C THR A 180 -27.86 -3.13 12.65
N ASP A 181 -29.09 -2.84 13.04
CA ASP A 181 -29.57 -1.47 13.30
C ASP A 181 -29.36 -1.02 14.77
N GLY A 182 -28.92 -1.93 15.65
CA GLY A 182 -28.11 -1.63 16.83
C GLY A 182 -28.72 -1.85 18.20
N ASP A 183 -29.97 -2.30 18.30
CA ASP A 183 -30.64 -2.48 19.59
C ASP A 183 -30.67 -3.94 20.06
N GLU A 184 -29.93 -4.23 21.15
CA GLU A 184 -30.04 -5.48 21.88
C GLU A 184 -31.36 -5.54 22.66
N THR A 185 -32.22 -6.51 22.35
CA THR A 185 -33.54 -6.66 23.00
C THR A 185 -33.58 -7.76 24.06
N CYS A 186 -32.48 -8.52 24.24
CA CYS A 186 -32.41 -9.71 25.09
C CYS A 186 -31.65 -9.51 26.40
N SER A 187 -31.58 -8.27 26.89
CA SER A 187 -30.93 -7.90 28.16
C SER A 187 -29.44 -8.30 28.25
N GLY A 188 -28.81 -8.53 27.10
CA GLY A 188 -27.39 -8.85 27.02
C GLY A 188 -26.50 -7.60 26.98
N THR A 189 -25.19 -7.82 27.08
CA THR A 189 -24.16 -6.82 26.83
C THR A 189 -23.37 -7.25 25.59
N PRO A 190 -23.70 -6.75 24.38
CA PRO A 190 -23.11 -7.24 23.13
C PRO A 190 -21.58 -7.15 23.09
N ALA A 191 -21.00 -6.09 23.68
CA ALA A 191 -19.56 -5.94 23.81
C ALA A 191 -18.88 -7.10 24.54
N SER A 192 -19.55 -7.74 25.50
CA SER A 192 -19.01 -8.93 26.18
C SER A 192 -18.93 -10.16 25.27
N GLY A 193 -19.85 -10.29 24.31
CA GLY A 193 -19.78 -11.31 23.26
C GLY A 193 -18.59 -11.10 22.33
N ALA A 194 -18.34 -9.85 21.94
CA ALA A 194 -17.16 -9.48 21.17
C ALA A 194 -15.85 -9.74 21.94
N THR A 195 -15.80 -9.43 23.24
CA THR A 195 -14.66 -9.81 24.09
C THR A 195 -14.45 -11.33 24.14
N ALA A 196 -15.52 -12.12 24.23
CA ALA A 196 -15.43 -13.57 24.25
C ALA A 196 -14.83 -14.14 22.95
N LEU A 197 -15.14 -13.54 21.80
CA LEU A 197 -14.57 -13.89 20.50
C LEU A 197 -13.04 -13.67 20.45
N ARG A 198 -12.54 -12.56 21.03
CA ARG A 198 -11.09 -12.26 21.14
C ARG A 198 -10.30 -13.28 21.97
N THR A 199 -10.99 -14.02 22.84
CA THR A 199 -10.38 -14.99 23.76
C THR A 199 -10.81 -16.42 23.45
N THR A 200 -11.08 -16.73 22.18
CA THR A 200 -11.66 -18.02 21.79
C THR A 200 -10.65 -19.16 21.96
N GLN A 201 -10.93 -20.09 22.86
CA GLN A 201 -10.13 -21.30 23.08
C GLN A 201 -10.71 -22.47 22.29
N VAL A 202 -9.93 -23.03 21.36
CA VAL A 202 -10.37 -24.13 20.52
C VAL A 202 -10.30 -25.44 21.30
N THR A 203 -11.45 -26.06 21.49
CA THR A 203 -11.66 -27.20 22.41
C THR A 203 -10.92 -28.47 21.99
N SER A 204 -10.67 -28.66 20.70
CA SER A 204 -9.94 -29.82 20.17
C SER A 204 -8.43 -29.60 20.09
N LEU A 205 -7.94 -28.37 20.26
CA LEU A 205 -6.51 -28.03 20.12
C LEU A 205 -5.88 -27.82 21.50
N SER A 206 -5.19 -28.84 21.99
CA SER A 206 -4.39 -28.76 23.21
C SER A 206 -3.02 -28.15 22.95
N CYS A 207 -2.48 -27.41 23.93
CA CYS A 207 -1.14 -26.85 23.87
C CYS A 207 -0.43 -26.89 25.22
N THR A 208 0.89 -26.92 25.19
CA THR A 208 1.76 -26.58 26.33
C THR A 208 2.56 -25.31 26.05
N THR A 209 2.77 -25.00 24.77
CA THR A 209 3.46 -23.81 24.26
C THR A 209 2.69 -23.22 23.09
N VAL A 210 2.94 -21.95 22.75
CA VAL A 210 2.32 -21.28 21.58
C VAL A 210 2.61 -22.03 20.27
N ALA A 211 3.78 -22.67 20.15
CA ALA A 211 4.15 -23.45 18.97
C ALA A 211 3.17 -24.60 18.64
N ASN A 212 2.46 -25.14 19.63
CA ASN A 212 1.43 -26.17 19.38
C ASN A 212 0.20 -25.62 18.63
N CYS A 213 0.02 -24.30 18.64
CA CYS A 213 -1.07 -23.59 17.98
C CYS A 213 -0.71 -23.16 16.54
N CYS A 214 0.49 -23.51 16.09
CA CYS A 214 1.06 -23.12 14.81
C CYS A 214 1.30 -24.37 13.95
N PRO A 215 0.38 -24.76 13.06
CA PRO A 215 0.66 -25.84 12.11
C PRO A 215 1.86 -25.46 11.24
N ALA A 216 2.71 -26.43 10.91
CA ALA A 216 3.88 -26.26 10.04
C ALA A 216 4.90 -25.18 10.50
N GLY A 217 4.76 -24.60 11.70
CA GLY A 217 5.63 -23.55 12.20
C GLY A 217 5.32 -22.13 11.67
N THR A 218 4.36 -22.00 10.74
CA THR A 218 3.88 -20.71 10.21
C THR A 218 2.96 -20.04 11.23
N CYS A 219 3.44 -18.97 11.84
CA CYS A 219 2.71 -18.24 12.87
C CYS A 219 3.11 -16.77 12.89
N ARG A 220 2.12 -15.91 13.14
CA ARG A 220 2.43 -14.57 13.61
C ARG A 220 3.18 -14.67 14.94
N THR A 221 4.37 -14.09 14.98
CA THR A 221 5.23 -14.12 16.18
C THR A 221 5.04 -12.90 17.06
N SER A 222 4.39 -11.85 16.55
CA SER A 222 4.05 -10.65 17.29
C SER A 222 2.84 -9.93 16.68
N GLY A 223 2.30 -8.95 17.40
CA GLY A 223 1.16 -8.16 16.97
C GLY A 223 -0.22 -8.81 17.18
N PRO A 224 -1.30 -8.08 16.90
CA PRO A 224 -2.66 -8.59 16.97
C PRO A 224 -2.85 -9.85 16.09
N GLY A 225 -3.58 -10.84 16.58
CA GLY A 225 -3.82 -12.09 15.84
C GLY A 225 -2.82 -13.19 16.15
N THR A 226 -1.76 -12.89 16.92
CA THR A 226 -0.82 -13.90 17.42
C THR A 226 -1.56 -14.91 18.32
N PRO A 227 -1.51 -16.22 18.00
CA PRO A 227 -2.15 -17.23 18.83
C PRO A 227 -1.46 -17.32 20.20
N SER A 228 -2.20 -17.77 21.21
CA SER A 228 -1.68 -17.96 22.56
C SER A 228 -2.04 -19.32 23.12
N CYS A 229 -1.25 -19.81 24.07
CA CYS A 229 -1.56 -21.03 24.80
C CYS A 229 -2.05 -20.67 26.21
N VAL A 230 -3.35 -20.82 26.45
CA VAL A 230 -3.99 -20.41 27.71
C VAL A 230 -4.73 -21.61 28.28
N SER A 231 -4.47 -21.93 29.55
CA SER A 231 -5.12 -23.05 30.26
C SER A 231 -5.05 -24.40 29.51
N GLY A 232 -3.95 -24.65 28.80
CA GLY A 232 -3.72 -25.88 28.03
C GLY A 232 -4.47 -25.95 26.69
N ARG A 233 -5.08 -24.85 26.24
CA ARG A 233 -5.81 -24.75 24.97
C ARG A 233 -5.25 -23.64 24.10
N CYS A 234 -5.24 -23.89 22.79
CA CYS A 234 -4.91 -22.85 21.83
C CYS A 234 -6.02 -21.81 21.78
N GLN A 235 -5.64 -20.56 22.03
CA GLN A 235 -6.50 -19.40 21.99
C GLN A 235 -6.16 -18.56 20.76
N TYR A 236 -7.19 -18.24 19.97
CA TYR A 236 -7.08 -17.44 18.76
C TYR A 236 -7.92 -16.19 18.90
N ASP A 237 -7.47 -15.15 18.22
CA ASP A 237 -8.13 -13.87 18.17
C ASP A 237 -9.15 -13.85 17.01
N ILE A 238 -10.39 -13.48 17.30
CA ILE A 238 -11.46 -13.34 16.30
C ILE A 238 -11.97 -11.91 16.35
N TYR A 239 -11.70 -11.15 15.30
CA TYR A 239 -12.05 -9.74 15.20
C TYR A 239 -13.54 -9.58 14.95
N THR A 240 -14.19 -8.71 15.73
CA THR A 240 -15.61 -8.42 15.57
C THR A 240 -15.77 -7.04 14.93
N TRP A 241 -16.09 -7.02 13.65
CA TRP A 241 -16.51 -5.83 12.91
C TRP A 241 -18.01 -5.64 13.08
N VAL A 242 -18.46 -4.39 13.12
CA VAL A 242 -19.88 -4.08 13.21
C VAL A 242 -20.24 -2.97 12.23
N ILE A 243 -21.32 -3.20 11.49
CA ILE A 243 -21.89 -2.23 10.56
C ILE A 243 -23.26 -1.83 11.08
N GLY A 244 -23.37 -0.59 11.56
CA GLY A 244 -24.62 0.05 11.92
C GLY A 244 -25.39 0.47 10.67
N PHE A 245 -26.51 -0.19 10.41
CA PHE A 245 -27.32 0.07 9.24
C PHE A 245 -28.55 0.89 9.57
N ARG A 246 -28.75 2.01 8.85
CA ARG A 246 -29.90 2.92 9.00
C ARG A 246 -30.15 3.37 10.45
N THR A 247 -29.07 3.53 11.21
CA THR A 247 -29.09 3.92 12.62
C THR A 247 -28.44 5.28 12.84
N ALA A 248 -28.52 5.80 14.07
CA ALA A 248 -27.89 7.05 14.45
C ALA A 248 -26.36 6.92 14.48
N VAL A 249 -25.66 8.02 14.19
CA VAL A 249 -24.18 8.06 14.16
C VAL A 249 -23.68 9.18 15.09
N PRO A 250 -22.81 8.89 16.08
CA PRO A 250 -22.37 7.55 16.51
C PRO A 250 -23.44 6.81 17.34
N TYR A 251 -23.36 5.47 17.36
CA TYR A 251 -24.18 4.61 18.19
C TYR A 251 -23.34 3.93 19.28
N ALA A 252 -23.54 4.33 20.54
CA ALA A 252 -22.67 3.92 21.65
C ALA A 252 -22.52 2.39 21.81
N THR A 253 -23.60 1.64 21.61
CA THR A 253 -23.56 0.17 21.67
C THR A 253 -22.69 -0.43 20.57
N LEU A 254 -22.74 0.10 19.34
CA LEU A 254 -21.94 -0.40 18.23
C LEU A 254 -20.47 -0.03 18.39
N GLU A 255 -20.17 1.19 18.83
CA GLU A 255 -18.80 1.59 19.18
C GLU A 255 -18.19 0.68 20.26
N ALA A 256 -18.99 0.29 21.26
CA ALA A 256 -18.55 -0.62 22.32
C ALA A 256 -18.28 -2.04 21.79
N ILE A 257 -19.08 -2.54 20.85
CA ILE A 257 -18.84 -3.83 20.18
C ILE A 257 -17.54 -3.77 19.37
N ALA A 258 -17.34 -2.74 18.53
CA ALA A 258 -16.13 -2.57 17.73
C ALA A 258 -14.87 -2.45 18.62
N THR A 259 -14.97 -1.68 19.70
CA THR A 259 -13.88 -1.54 20.68
C THR A 259 -13.52 -2.88 21.33
N ALA A 260 -14.52 -3.63 21.80
CA ALA A 260 -14.30 -4.95 22.40
C ALA A 260 -13.79 -5.97 21.36
N GLY A 261 -14.26 -5.86 20.12
CA GLY A 261 -13.84 -6.65 18.97
C GLY A 261 -12.48 -6.28 18.40
N ASN A 262 -11.83 -5.22 18.92
CA ASN A 262 -10.58 -4.65 18.44
C ASN A 262 -10.56 -4.41 16.93
N THR A 263 -11.64 -3.80 16.45
CA THR A 263 -11.78 -3.34 15.08
C THR A 263 -11.92 -1.82 15.06
N ASP A 264 -11.58 -1.25 13.91
CA ASP A 264 -11.65 0.17 13.67
C ASP A 264 -11.95 0.40 12.18
N CYS A 265 -13.17 0.83 11.89
CA CYS A 265 -13.57 1.11 10.52
C CYS A 265 -12.89 2.37 9.98
N PRO A 266 -12.59 2.43 8.67
CA PRO A 266 -12.05 3.65 8.08
C PRO A 266 -12.98 4.85 8.32
N GLY A 267 -12.49 5.89 9.01
CA GLY A 267 -13.27 7.10 9.28
C GLY A 267 -13.04 7.68 10.67
N GLY A 268 -14.07 8.34 11.21
CA GLY A 268 -14.03 9.00 12.53
C GLY A 268 -14.58 8.15 13.69
N TYR A 269 -15.02 6.92 13.42
CA TYR A 269 -15.70 6.03 14.37
C TYR A 269 -15.19 4.61 14.21
N ARG A 270 -15.21 3.83 15.30
CA ARG A 270 -14.73 2.43 15.29
C ARG A 270 -15.72 1.51 14.59
N ALA A 271 -17.03 1.74 14.77
CA ALA A 271 -18.05 1.04 14.02
C ALA A 271 -18.21 1.64 12.61
N CYS A 272 -18.52 0.78 11.64
CA CYS A 272 -18.90 1.20 10.31
C CYS A 272 -20.37 1.65 10.33
N TYR A 273 -20.73 2.66 9.53
CA TYR A 273 -22.12 3.10 9.40
C TYR A 273 -22.54 3.22 7.95
N ALA A 274 -23.74 2.75 7.65
CA ALA A 274 -24.32 2.80 6.31
C ALA A 274 -25.79 3.21 6.37
N ALA A 275 -26.20 4.15 5.51
CA ALA A 275 -27.58 4.63 5.43
C ALA A 275 -28.39 3.92 4.33
N ASP A 276 -27.72 3.26 3.38
CA ASP A 276 -28.30 2.59 2.22
C ASP A 276 -27.45 1.40 1.76
N GLU A 277 -27.98 0.66 0.78
CA GLU A 277 -27.34 -0.54 0.21
C GLU A 277 -25.92 -0.26 -0.29
N ALA A 278 -25.71 0.89 -0.96
CA ALA A 278 -24.41 1.23 -1.53
C ALA A 278 -23.37 1.51 -0.45
N GLY A 279 -23.74 2.27 0.59
CA GLY A 279 -22.88 2.51 1.75
C GLY A 279 -22.58 1.22 2.51
N LEU A 280 -23.53 0.29 2.59
CA LEU A 280 -23.33 -1.00 3.23
C LEU A 280 -22.37 -1.88 2.43
N SER A 281 -22.52 -1.95 1.10
CA SER A 281 -21.57 -2.63 0.22
C SER A 281 -20.17 -2.03 0.35
N ALA A 282 -20.05 -0.70 0.43
CA ALA A 282 -18.76 -0.04 0.60
C ALA A 282 -18.11 -0.42 1.95
N ALA A 283 -18.85 -0.30 3.06
CA ALA A 283 -18.36 -0.66 4.38
C ALA A 283 -17.90 -2.12 4.47
N LEU A 284 -18.68 -3.06 3.94
CA LEU A 284 -18.28 -4.46 3.90
C LEU A 284 -17.05 -4.69 2.99
N SER A 285 -16.95 -3.98 1.87
CA SER A 285 -15.76 -4.08 0.99
C SER A 285 -14.50 -3.58 1.68
N ASP A 286 -14.60 -2.48 2.43
CA ASP A 286 -13.48 -1.92 3.19
C ASP A 286 -13.01 -2.87 4.30
N ILE A 287 -13.96 -3.48 5.03
CA ILE A 287 -13.67 -4.52 6.03
C ILE A 287 -12.93 -5.69 5.39
N VAL A 288 -13.44 -6.17 4.25
CA VAL A 288 -12.81 -7.28 3.51
C VAL A 288 -11.39 -6.91 3.09
N ALA A 289 -11.19 -5.75 2.49
CA ALA A 289 -9.87 -5.29 2.04
C ALA A 289 -8.89 -5.12 3.20
N GLY A 290 -9.33 -4.55 4.32
CA GLY A 290 -8.52 -4.38 5.53
C GLY A 290 -8.25 -5.68 6.31
N SER A 291 -8.97 -6.75 5.99
CA SER A 291 -8.77 -8.09 6.58
C SER A 291 -7.81 -8.96 5.78
N LEU A 292 -7.36 -8.50 4.60
CA LEU A 292 -6.33 -9.20 3.83
C LEU A 292 -4.99 -9.05 4.54
N LEU A 293 -4.29 -10.17 4.71
CA LEU A 293 -2.89 -10.11 5.09
C LEU A 293 -2.10 -9.57 3.91
N ILE A 294 -1.31 -8.53 4.18
CA ILE A 294 -0.35 -7.95 3.25
C ILE A 294 0.94 -7.74 4.03
N GLU A 295 2.07 -7.91 3.36
CA GLU A 295 3.36 -7.61 3.93
C GLU A 295 3.48 -6.13 4.28
N VAL A 296 4.04 -5.84 5.45
CA VAL A 296 4.50 -4.51 5.84
C VAL A 296 5.97 -4.63 6.13
N CYS A 297 6.80 -3.83 5.46
CA CYS A 297 8.24 -3.91 5.67
C CYS A 297 8.65 -3.62 7.14
N ASN A 298 8.76 -4.67 7.95
CA ASN A 298 9.00 -4.62 9.39
C ASN A 298 9.87 -5.80 9.90
N ASN A 299 10.43 -6.62 9.00
CA ASN A 299 11.22 -7.82 9.26
C ASN A 299 10.46 -8.96 9.93
N ILE A 300 9.15 -9.00 9.76
CA ILE A 300 8.28 -10.09 10.17
C ILE A 300 7.52 -10.55 8.93
N ASP A 301 7.26 -11.84 8.87
CA ASP A 301 6.36 -12.46 7.90
C ASP A 301 4.91 -12.13 8.32
N ASP A 302 4.35 -11.07 7.75
CA ASP A 302 3.05 -10.49 8.13
C ASP A 302 1.87 -11.23 7.50
N ASP A 303 2.11 -11.84 6.34
CA ASP A 303 1.15 -12.64 5.59
C ASP A 303 1.34 -14.17 5.68
N CYS A 304 2.41 -14.59 6.34
CA CYS A 304 2.75 -15.98 6.69
C CYS A 304 2.91 -16.90 5.49
N ASP A 305 3.39 -16.37 4.36
CA ASP A 305 3.78 -17.18 3.21
C ASP A 305 5.19 -17.80 3.36
N GLY A 306 5.90 -17.44 4.45
CA GLY A 306 7.23 -17.94 4.80
C GLY A 306 8.37 -17.10 4.24
N LEU A 307 8.05 -16.05 3.49
CA LEU A 307 8.96 -14.98 3.10
C LEU A 307 8.81 -13.82 4.08
N ILE A 308 9.83 -12.97 4.17
CA ILE A 308 9.81 -11.82 5.08
C ILE A 308 9.92 -10.58 4.22
N ASP A 309 8.91 -9.71 4.30
CA ASP A 309 8.82 -8.43 3.61
C ASP A 309 9.13 -8.55 2.10
N GLU A 310 8.63 -9.58 1.44
CA GLU A 310 8.77 -9.72 0.00
C GLU A 310 7.97 -8.64 -0.75
N GLY A 311 8.41 -8.33 -1.98
CA GLY A 311 7.83 -7.23 -2.75
C GLY A 311 8.27 -5.83 -2.31
N PHE A 312 9.04 -5.70 -1.23
CA PHE A 312 9.68 -4.43 -0.83
C PHE A 312 11.10 -4.28 -1.39
N THR A 313 11.50 -3.03 -1.65
CA THR A 313 12.91 -2.70 -1.85
C THR A 313 13.62 -2.77 -0.51
N LYS A 314 14.73 -3.50 -0.47
CA LYS A 314 15.50 -3.75 0.75
C LYS A 314 16.88 -3.11 0.68
N TYR A 315 17.38 -2.67 1.83
CA TYR A 315 18.67 -1.99 1.99
C TYR A 315 19.57 -2.79 2.94
N CYS A 316 20.88 -2.56 2.91
CA CYS A 316 21.81 -3.12 3.88
C CYS A 316 22.41 -2.02 4.77
N ASN A 317 23.16 -2.37 5.80
CA ASN A 317 23.98 -1.40 6.54
C ASN A 317 25.31 -2.03 6.94
N ARG A 318 26.40 -1.45 6.46
CA ARG A 318 27.77 -1.86 6.81
C ARG A 318 28.19 -1.27 8.17
N PRO A 319 28.92 -2.02 9.04
CA PRO A 319 29.58 -3.30 8.77
C PRO A 319 28.91 -4.53 9.40
N SER A 320 27.70 -4.43 9.95
CA SER A 320 27.08 -5.52 10.70
C SER A 320 26.14 -6.42 9.91
N ASN A 321 25.67 -6.05 8.71
CA ASN A 321 24.86 -6.97 7.91
C ASN A 321 24.88 -6.65 6.40
N PRO A 322 25.66 -7.38 5.59
CA PRO A 322 25.70 -7.19 4.14
C PRO A 322 24.45 -7.74 3.42
N THR A 323 23.49 -8.33 4.14
CA THR A 323 22.22 -8.79 3.54
C THR A 323 21.22 -7.63 3.44
N GLN A 324 20.53 -7.54 2.30
CA GLN A 324 19.48 -6.55 2.06
C GLN A 324 18.24 -6.89 2.90
N ASN A 325 18.24 -6.46 4.15
CA ASN A 325 17.17 -6.76 5.12
C ASN A 325 16.59 -5.50 5.78
N LEU A 326 17.09 -4.31 5.47
CA LEU A 326 16.52 -3.07 6.01
C LEU A 326 15.38 -2.59 5.12
N CYS A 327 14.34 -2.09 5.77
CA CYS A 327 13.15 -1.53 5.12
C CYS A 327 13.26 -0.03 4.84
N THR A 328 14.23 0.60 5.49
CA THR A 328 14.54 2.02 5.33
C THR A 328 15.97 2.14 4.87
N ASP A 329 16.18 2.96 3.86
CA ASP A 329 17.50 3.34 3.41
C ASP A 329 18.24 4.04 4.57
N PRO A 330 19.33 3.45 5.11
CA PRO A 330 20.12 4.12 6.13
C PRO A 330 20.92 5.30 5.57
N GLY A 331 20.99 5.43 4.24
CA GLY A 331 21.82 6.38 3.52
C GLY A 331 23.31 6.06 3.62
N GLU A 332 24.09 6.78 2.81
CA GLU A 332 25.54 6.74 2.88
C GLU A 332 26.07 7.72 3.93
N THR A 333 26.94 7.22 4.81
CA THR A 333 27.61 8.04 5.84
C THR A 333 29.13 7.94 5.79
N LEU A 334 29.67 7.03 4.99
CA LEU A 334 31.10 6.79 4.83
C LEU A 334 31.46 6.84 3.36
N CYS A 335 32.57 7.49 3.04
CA CYS A 335 33.10 7.50 1.68
C CYS A 335 34.23 6.47 1.60
N ASP A 336 33.86 5.19 1.55
CA ASP A 336 34.77 4.04 1.59
C ASP A 336 34.80 3.23 0.29
N GLY A 337 34.11 3.71 -0.76
CA GLY A 337 34.05 3.03 -2.04
C GLY A 337 33.20 1.76 -1.99
N ILE A 338 32.38 1.60 -0.95
CA ILE A 338 31.46 0.50 -0.77
C ILE A 338 30.05 1.07 -0.71
N ASP A 339 29.13 0.37 -1.37
CA ASP A 339 27.69 0.57 -1.24
C ASP A 339 27.25 0.06 0.14
N ASN A 340 27.14 0.96 1.12
CA ASN A 340 26.82 0.68 2.51
C ASN A 340 25.31 0.58 2.74
N ASN A 341 24.46 1.13 1.86
CA ASN A 341 23.00 0.98 1.90
C ASN A 341 22.44 -0.03 0.87
N CYS A 342 23.27 -0.59 0.00
CA CYS A 342 22.91 -1.53 -1.06
C CYS A 342 21.92 -0.98 -2.10
N ASP A 343 21.95 0.33 -2.37
CA ASP A 343 21.06 0.98 -3.35
C ASP A 343 21.60 0.88 -4.81
N GLY A 344 22.79 0.30 -4.99
CA GLY A 344 23.47 0.15 -6.28
C GLY A 344 24.36 1.33 -6.67
N ARG A 345 24.49 2.35 -5.81
CA ARG A 345 25.42 3.47 -5.93
C ARG A 345 26.50 3.34 -4.87
N THR A 346 27.47 4.24 -4.90
CA THR A 346 28.64 4.15 -4.03
C THR A 346 29.02 5.54 -3.58
N ASP A 347 28.98 5.77 -2.28
CA ASP A 347 29.26 7.03 -1.61
C ASP A 347 28.42 8.22 -2.17
N GLU A 348 27.15 7.98 -2.52
CA GLU A 348 26.29 9.03 -3.08
C GLU A 348 26.07 10.17 -2.08
N GLY A 349 26.23 11.40 -2.56
CA GLY A 349 26.18 12.60 -1.71
C GLY A 349 27.40 12.82 -0.81
N LEU A 350 28.38 11.90 -0.81
CA LEU A 350 29.63 12.03 -0.04
C LEU A 350 30.86 12.35 -0.89
N ARG A 351 30.76 12.16 -2.21
CA ARG A 351 31.83 12.52 -3.16
C ARG A 351 31.88 14.02 -3.39
N ASN A 352 33.09 14.57 -3.50
CA ASN A 352 33.33 15.95 -3.92
C ASN A 352 33.05 16.14 -5.43
N LEU A 353 33.30 17.35 -5.94
CA LEU A 353 33.10 17.69 -7.35
C LEU A 353 33.92 16.81 -8.30
N CYS A 354 35.11 16.36 -7.88
CA CYS A 354 35.92 15.39 -8.60
C CYS A 354 35.40 13.94 -8.56
N GLY A 355 34.27 13.69 -7.90
CA GLY A 355 33.76 12.33 -7.72
C GLY A 355 34.61 11.48 -6.75
N THR A 356 35.51 12.10 -5.98
CA THR A 356 36.38 11.42 -5.01
C THR A 356 35.94 11.69 -3.57
N CYS A 357 36.44 10.89 -2.64
CA CYS A 357 36.13 11.04 -1.22
C CYS A 357 37.00 12.11 -0.56
N GLY A 358 36.36 12.93 0.29
CA GLY A 358 37.04 14.00 1.04
C GLY A 358 36.97 15.37 0.35
N PRO A 359 37.70 16.38 0.84
CA PRO A 359 37.75 17.67 0.17
C PRO A 359 38.28 17.50 -1.26
N ALA A 360 37.83 18.36 -2.17
CA ALA A 360 38.44 18.44 -3.50
C ALA A 360 39.95 18.67 -3.36
N PRO A 361 40.78 18.13 -4.28
CA PRO A 361 42.19 18.50 -4.34
C PRO A 361 42.34 20.03 -4.42
N THR A 362 43.50 20.55 -4.07
CA THR A 362 43.78 21.97 -4.32
C THR A 362 44.26 22.14 -5.74
N GLU A 363 43.89 23.23 -6.38
CA GLU A 363 44.43 23.61 -7.69
C GLU A 363 45.96 23.59 -7.75
N ILE A 364 46.47 23.15 -8.90
CA ILE A 364 47.89 23.18 -9.29
C ILE A 364 47.93 23.85 -10.65
N CYS A 365 48.89 24.75 -10.89
CA CYS A 365 49.06 25.41 -12.18
C CYS A 365 49.59 24.43 -13.24
N ASP A 366 48.71 23.60 -13.79
CA ASP A 366 49.02 22.59 -14.80
C ASP A 366 48.01 22.49 -15.95
N LEU A 367 47.15 23.51 -16.09
CA LEU A 367 46.10 23.64 -17.11
C LEU A 367 45.05 22.51 -17.02
N ILE A 368 44.90 21.91 -15.84
CA ILE A 368 43.89 20.90 -15.55
C ILE A 368 43.08 21.38 -14.36
N ASP A 369 41.76 21.28 -14.47
CA ASP A 369 40.83 21.45 -13.35
C ASP A 369 41.09 20.36 -12.29
N ASN A 370 41.86 20.71 -11.27
CA ASN A 370 42.41 19.79 -10.25
C ASN A 370 41.39 19.56 -9.13
N ASP A 371 40.55 20.56 -8.84
CA ASP A 371 39.51 20.55 -7.82
C ASP A 371 38.09 20.28 -8.38
N CYS A 372 38.01 20.17 -9.71
CA CYS A 372 36.86 19.80 -10.53
C CYS A 372 35.69 20.78 -10.40
N ASP A 373 35.97 22.07 -10.15
CA ASP A 373 34.97 23.12 -10.04
C ASP A 373 34.53 23.74 -11.38
N THR A 374 35.02 23.17 -12.50
CA THR A 374 34.83 23.59 -13.89
C THR A 374 35.65 24.80 -14.33
N LEU A 375 36.42 25.39 -13.44
CA LEU A 375 37.43 26.39 -13.75
C LEU A 375 38.79 25.70 -13.86
N THR A 376 39.76 26.38 -14.46
CA THR A 376 41.10 25.83 -14.66
C THR A 376 42.10 26.82 -14.10
N ASP A 377 43.03 26.33 -13.27
CA ASP A 377 44.15 27.09 -12.70
C ASP A 377 43.72 28.40 -11.97
N GLU A 378 42.55 28.41 -11.32
CA GLU A 378 42.03 29.57 -10.62
C GLU A 378 42.66 29.75 -9.22
N GLY A 379 42.09 30.64 -8.38
CA GLY A 379 42.61 30.87 -7.03
C GLY A 379 44.02 31.48 -6.93
N GLY A 380 44.66 31.83 -8.05
CA GLY A 380 45.99 32.45 -8.09
C GLY A 380 47.16 31.47 -8.01
N VAL A 381 46.92 30.19 -8.33
CA VAL A 381 47.94 29.14 -8.27
C VAL A 381 49.09 29.34 -9.28
N CYS A 382 48.83 29.99 -10.42
CA CYS A 382 49.84 30.27 -11.45
C CYS A 382 50.79 31.44 -11.16
N THR A 383 51.10 31.71 -9.87
CA THR A 383 51.98 32.82 -9.49
C THR A 383 53.44 32.39 -9.27
N PRO A 384 54.44 33.07 -9.90
CA PRO A 384 54.35 34.20 -10.82
C PRO A 384 54.67 33.77 -12.27
N GLY A 385 53.67 33.64 -13.15
CA GLY A 385 53.94 33.45 -14.57
C GLY A 385 52.81 33.83 -15.53
N CYS A 386 51.57 33.51 -15.19
CA CYS A 386 50.39 33.87 -15.97
C CYS A 386 49.42 34.58 -15.03
N THR A 387 49.24 35.88 -15.23
CA THR A 387 48.20 36.65 -14.55
C THR A 387 47.09 36.85 -15.57
N PRO A 388 45.92 36.24 -15.39
CA PRO A 388 44.85 36.31 -16.38
C PRO A 388 44.46 37.77 -16.64
N THR A 389 44.63 38.22 -17.87
CA THR A 389 44.40 39.56 -18.43
C THR A 389 43.74 39.41 -19.79
N ALA A 390 42.78 40.28 -20.14
CA ALA A 390 42.03 40.14 -21.39
C ALA A 390 42.94 39.93 -22.61
N GLU A 391 42.59 38.94 -23.42
CA GLU A 391 43.30 38.58 -24.64
C GLU A 391 43.63 39.82 -25.47
N ILE A 392 44.92 40.04 -25.69
CA ILE A 392 45.42 41.04 -26.64
C ILE A 392 46.11 40.29 -27.74
N CYS A 393 45.90 40.70 -29.01
CA CYS A 393 46.45 40.03 -30.19
C CYS A 393 47.99 40.02 -30.21
N ASN A 394 48.59 39.14 -29.42
CA ASN A 394 50.00 39.10 -29.07
C ASN A 394 50.54 37.65 -29.10
N ASN A 395 49.68 36.69 -29.46
CA ASN A 395 50.01 35.27 -29.50
C ASN A 395 50.40 34.71 -28.12
N ARG A 396 49.71 35.16 -27.07
CA ARG A 396 49.76 34.65 -25.69
C ARG A 396 48.34 34.42 -25.23
N ASP A 397 48.19 33.45 -24.35
CA ASP A 397 47.02 33.26 -23.51
C ASP A 397 47.21 34.22 -22.34
N ASP A 398 46.72 35.43 -22.54
CA ASP A 398 46.82 36.49 -21.57
C ASP A 398 45.81 36.25 -20.45
N ASP A 399 44.64 35.66 -20.70
CA ASP A 399 43.58 35.43 -19.71
C ASP A 399 43.61 34.06 -19.03
N CYS A 400 44.68 33.31 -19.29
CA CYS A 400 45.03 32.02 -18.70
C CYS A 400 43.87 31.02 -18.78
N ASP A 401 42.99 31.15 -19.78
CA ASP A 401 41.84 30.28 -20.02
C ASP A 401 42.15 29.15 -21.03
N THR A 402 43.41 29.07 -21.45
CA THR A 402 44.00 28.14 -22.43
C THR A 402 43.76 28.48 -23.90
N MET A 403 42.98 29.52 -24.22
CA MET A 403 42.68 29.90 -25.59
C MET A 403 43.49 31.14 -26.01
N ILE A 404 44.42 30.96 -26.95
CA ILE A 404 45.28 32.05 -27.45
C ILE A 404 44.50 32.98 -28.39
N ASP A 405 44.49 34.27 -28.05
CA ASP A 405 43.86 35.39 -28.76
C ASP A 405 42.39 35.12 -29.13
N ASP A 406 41.67 34.45 -28.24
CA ASP A 406 40.24 34.16 -28.40
C ASP A 406 39.40 35.46 -28.32
N GLY A 407 38.36 35.56 -29.15
CA GLY A 407 37.46 36.73 -29.13
C GLY A 407 38.07 38.09 -29.53
N VAL A 408 39.37 38.18 -29.81
CA VAL A 408 40.05 39.46 -30.07
C VAL A 408 39.74 40.00 -31.48
N THR A 409 39.11 41.18 -31.56
CA THR A 409 38.72 41.82 -32.84
C THR A 409 39.17 43.29 -32.93
N ARG A 410 39.41 43.81 -34.15
CA ARG A 410 39.70 45.24 -34.38
C ARG A 410 39.14 45.76 -35.71
N PRO A 411 38.87 47.07 -35.85
CA PRO A 411 38.51 47.67 -37.14
C PRO A 411 39.70 47.76 -38.10
N CYS A 412 39.42 47.81 -39.40
CA CYS A 412 40.42 47.88 -40.48
C CYS A 412 39.85 48.54 -41.74
N GLY A 413 40.72 48.93 -42.69
CA GLY A 413 40.32 49.61 -43.92
C GLY A 413 40.14 51.13 -43.75
N SER A 414 39.77 51.82 -44.83
CA SER A 414 39.55 53.27 -44.87
C SER A 414 38.06 53.61 -44.93
N SER A 415 37.71 54.80 -44.46
CA SER A 415 36.38 55.41 -44.63
C SER A 415 36.43 56.68 -45.47
N ILE A 416 37.50 56.87 -46.24
CA ILE A 416 37.71 58.01 -47.15
C ILE A 416 37.23 57.61 -48.55
N GLY A 417 36.61 58.55 -49.26
CA GLY A 417 36.06 58.30 -50.58
C GLY A 417 34.96 57.23 -50.56
N GLU A 418 35.02 56.30 -51.50
CA GLU A 418 34.10 55.17 -51.62
C GLU A 418 34.55 53.92 -50.83
N CYS A 419 35.70 54.00 -50.12
CA CYS A 419 36.15 52.91 -49.26
C CYS A 419 35.23 52.73 -48.04
N ARG A 420 35.04 51.48 -47.62
CA ARG A 420 34.30 51.13 -46.40
C ARG A 420 35.19 50.34 -45.44
N PRO A 421 35.22 50.68 -44.14
CA PRO A 421 35.95 49.90 -43.16
C PRO A 421 35.29 48.51 -42.92
N GLY A 422 36.10 47.58 -42.41
CA GLY A 422 35.68 46.24 -41.99
C GLY A 422 36.24 45.90 -40.60
N THR A 423 36.17 44.62 -40.24
CA THR A 423 36.71 44.09 -38.98
C THR A 423 37.69 42.96 -39.26
N GLN A 424 38.83 42.93 -38.55
CA GLN A 424 39.73 41.79 -38.48
C GLN A 424 39.51 41.08 -37.15
N THR A 425 39.52 39.75 -37.20
CA THR A 425 39.64 38.91 -36.01
C THR A 425 41.09 38.50 -35.87
N CYS A 426 41.63 38.55 -34.66
CA CYS A 426 42.94 38.02 -34.37
C CYS A 426 42.83 36.51 -34.25
N THR A 427 43.82 35.81 -34.77
CA THR A 427 44.00 34.40 -34.48
C THR A 427 45.50 34.19 -34.39
N ALA A 428 45.99 33.80 -33.21
CA ALA A 428 47.41 33.55 -32.96
C ALA A 428 48.32 34.75 -33.32
N GLY A 429 48.02 35.92 -32.78
CA GLY A 429 48.75 37.18 -32.93
C GLY A 429 48.67 37.79 -34.33
N VAL A 430 47.96 37.15 -35.26
CA VAL A 430 47.82 37.59 -36.63
C VAL A 430 46.39 38.02 -36.88
N TRP A 431 46.24 39.26 -37.32
CA TRP A 431 44.97 39.78 -37.76
C TRP A 431 44.60 39.18 -39.12
N GLY A 432 43.44 38.53 -39.17
CA GLY A 432 42.88 37.96 -40.39
C GLY A 432 42.52 39.01 -41.46
N PRO A 433 41.96 38.61 -42.60
CA PRO A 433 41.54 39.55 -43.64
C PRO A 433 40.52 40.56 -43.08
N CYS A 434 40.53 41.75 -43.64
CA CYS A 434 39.61 42.81 -43.26
C CYS A 434 38.20 42.48 -43.79
N ALA A 435 37.42 41.72 -43.01
CA ALA A 435 36.13 41.23 -43.45
C ALA A 435 35.13 42.39 -43.56
N GLY A 436 34.46 42.48 -44.71
CA GLY A 436 33.45 43.49 -44.98
C GLY A 436 33.96 44.84 -45.46
N SER A 437 35.29 45.01 -45.61
CA SER A 437 35.84 46.24 -46.19
C SER A 437 35.71 46.29 -47.70
N VAL A 438 35.65 47.53 -48.21
CA VAL A 438 35.82 47.85 -49.63
C VAL A 438 37.07 48.69 -49.72
N GLY A 439 38.10 48.16 -50.40
CA GLY A 439 39.40 48.82 -50.53
C GLY A 439 39.46 49.76 -51.75
N PRO A 440 40.58 50.47 -51.90
CA PRO A 440 40.86 51.31 -53.07
C PRO A 440 40.68 50.54 -54.37
N ALA A 441 39.94 51.12 -55.29
CA ALA A 441 39.80 50.67 -56.66
C ALA A 441 40.52 51.66 -57.59
N THR A 442 40.78 51.24 -58.83
CA THR A 442 41.34 52.15 -59.83
C THR A 442 40.35 53.27 -60.11
N GLU A 443 40.84 54.51 -60.12
CA GLU A 443 40.06 55.69 -60.45
C GLU A 443 39.26 55.52 -61.74
N THR A 444 37.96 55.59 -61.57
CA THR A 444 37.01 55.80 -62.66
C THR A 444 36.74 57.29 -62.77
N CYS A 445 36.68 57.84 -63.99
CA CYS A 445 36.37 59.27 -64.18
C CYS A 445 34.88 59.58 -63.91
N ASP A 446 34.37 59.20 -62.74
CA ASP A 446 32.99 59.37 -62.29
C ASP A 446 32.83 60.48 -61.23
N ASN A 447 33.92 61.22 -60.96
CA ASN A 447 34.03 62.26 -59.93
C ASN A 447 33.85 61.73 -58.49
N ARG A 448 34.01 60.43 -58.26
CA ARG A 448 34.16 59.85 -56.93
C ARG A 448 35.61 59.48 -56.70
N ASP A 449 36.02 59.56 -55.44
CA ASP A 449 37.32 59.11 -54.98
C ASP A 449 37.25 57.60 -54.75
N ASN A 450 37.63 56.85 -55.77
CA ASN A 450 37.62 55.39 -55.82
C ASN A 450 38.95 54.79 -55.31
N ASP A 451 40.07 55.52 -55.41
CA ASP A 451 41.38 55.11 -54.89
C ASP A 451 41.68 55.56 -53.45
N CYS A 452 40.77 56.34 -52.86
CA CYS A 452 40.71 56.66 -51.44
C CYS A 452 41.94 57.42 -50.92
N ASP A 453 42.40 58.44 -51.66
CA ASP A 453 43.64 59.22 -51.40
C ASP A 453 43.53 60.73 -51.15
#